data_AF-A0A7V6W665-F1
#
_entry.id   AF-A0A7V6W665-F1
#
_cell.length_a   1.000
_cell.length_b   1.000
_cell.length_c   1.000
_cell.angle_alpha   90.00
_cell.angle_beta   90.00
_cell.angle_gamma   90.00
#
_symmetry.space_group_name_H-M   'P 1'
#
loop_
_entity.id
_entity.type
_entity.pdbx_description
1 polymer ?
#
loop_
_entity_poly.entity_id
_entity_poly.type
_entity_poly.pdbx_seq_one_letter_code
_entity_poly.pdbx_strand_id
1 'polypeptide(L)'
;MRILKGCITVFASVAILVASSYVLEQNMYSSPEWQSYQSYNVARSNQYDHYAVMPYDQLEEAYQSTGLTPAEIDVMRIYSLNLLPDMTSEQLSQVAAINKHYYDHSFAGFKGRFIFTLRRPLEYMKNPIFGFHVVLAIVPWLGSLIGSLKLKTRKERGWSLAYLFGIAFFSVAVMFYFVWINRYILRVVLSLWLNLACTSLFVPLFLTRDKTKNRTGYRTQSLVAVAVSVLMAGFMLGASIQGALPELKERQKVNVTYLKFLNTLDKWGYDDNILVHTPRAVGPITPGIRFFQPPLENPLITLGAWRSHSPLAREQWQKSGLDISEGYHIFANPEVRLIAAKEEDAIFIQRLLDENGLNLRYIREREWQDEDFYVEIYRFVSAAVD
;
A
#
# COMPACT_ATOMS: atom_id res chain seq x y z
N MET A 1 -28.94 -16.00 25.35
CA MET A 1 -29.81 -15.57 24.22
C MET A 1 -29.70 -14.09 23.86
N ARG A 2 -29.85 -13.11 24.77
CA ARG A 2 -29.77 -11.67 24.39
C ARG A 2 -28.39 -11.20 23.92
N ILE A 3 -27.29 -11.68 24.53
CA ILE A 3 -25.92 -11.38 24.07
C ILE A 3 -25.71 -11.92 22.66
N LEU A 4 -26.10 -13.18 22.42
CA LEU A 4 -26.06 -13.79 21.10
C LEU A 4 -26.86 -12.98 20.07
N LYS A 5 -28.08 -12.52 20.41
CA LYS A 5 -28.87 -11.63 19.53
C LYS A 5 -28.16 -10.30 19.23
N GLY A 6 -27.51 -9.69 20.23
CA GLY A 6 -26.73 -8.46 20.06
C GLY A 6 -25.51 -8.67 19.14
N CYS A 7 -24.76 -9.75 19.36
CA CYS A 7 -23.64 -10.14 18.51
C CYS A 7 -24.09 -10.45 17.07
N ILE A 8 -25.22 -11.15 16.90
CA ILE A 8 -25.82 -11.42 15.59
C ILE A 8 -26.22 -10.12 14.91
N THR A 9 -26.80 -9.16 15.63
CA THR A 9 -27.20 -7.87 15.04
C THR A 9 -25.99 -7.08 14.56
N VAL A 10 -24.94 -6.97 15.36
CA VAL A 10 -23.70 -6.28 14.96
C VAL A 10 -23.04 -6.99 13.77
N PHE A 11 -22.94 -8.32 13.82
CA PHE A 11 -22.39 -9.10 12.72
C PHE A 11 -23.20 -8.93 11.44
N ALA A 12 -24.53 -8.98 11.52
CA ALA A 12 -25.41 -8.75 10.38
C ALA A 12 -25.24 -7.32 9.82
N SER A 13 -25.13 -6.30 10.67
CA SER A 13 -24.90 -4.92 10.22
C SER A 13 -23.56 -4.77 9.50
N VAL A 14 -22.48 -5.34 10.06
CA VAL A 14 -21.16 -5.34 9.39
C VAL A 14 -21.22 -6.11 8.07
N ALA A 15 -21.87 -7.28 8.05
CA ALA A 15 -22.03 -8.08 6.83
C ALA A 15 -22.83 -7.32 5.76
N ILE A 16 -23.90 -6.63 6.13
CA ILE A 16 -24.69 -5.80 5.21
C ILE A 16 -23.84 -4.64 4.67
N LEU A 17 -23.08 -3.95 5.52
CA LEU A 17 -22.21 -2.86 5.08
C LEU A 17 -21.13 -3.36 4.11
N VAL A 18 -20.47 -4.47 4.44
CA VAL A 18 -19.48 -5.10 3.56
C VAL A 18 -20.10 -5.52 2.23
N ALA A 19 -21.26 -6.18 2.26
CA ALA A 19 -21.97 -6.60 1.05
C ALA A 19 -22.42 -5.40 0.20
N SER A 20 -22.92 -4.33 0.83
CA SER A 20 -23.35 -3.11 0.14
C SER A 20 -22.15 -2.42 -0.52
N SER A 21 -21.03 -2.28 0.19
CA SER A 21 -19.79 -1.73 -0.37
C SER A 21 -19.28 -2.56 -1.54
N TYR A 22 -19.34 -3.89 -1.44
CA TYR A 22 -18.94 -4.79 -2.52
C TYR A 22 -19.82 -4.63 -3.76
N VAL A 23 -21.15 -4.54 -3.60
CA VAL A 23 -22.06 -4.30 -4.72
C VAL A 23 -21.82 -2.93 -5.37
N LEU A 24 -21.59 -1.89 -4.57
CA LEU A 24 -21.26 -0.56 -5.07
C LEU A 24 -19.94 -0.57 -5.86
N GLU A 25 -18.92 -1.25 -5.35
CA GLU A 25 -17.64 -1.42 -6.04
C GLU A 25 -17.82 -2.12 -7.39
N GLN A 26 -18.51 -3.27 -7.42
CA GLN A 26 -18.79 -3.99 -8.66
C GLN A 26 -19.50 -3.12 -9.71
N ASN A 27 -20.47 -2.29 -9.27
CA ASN A 27 -21.16 -1.38 -10.15
C ASN A 27 -20.26 -0.26 -10.69
N MET A 28 -19.41 0.33 -9.83
CA MET A 28 -18.48 1.40 -10.23
C MET A 28 -17.43 0.93 -11.24
N TYR A 29 -17.06 -0.35 -11.22
CA TYR A 29 -16.08 -0.94 -12.14
C TYR A 29 -16.72 -1.85 -13.20
N SER A 30 -18.02 -1.67 -13.48
CA SER A 30 -18.79 -2.56 -14.37
C SER A 30 -18.43 -2.45 -15.86
N SER A 31 -17.84 -1.34 -16.31
CA SER A 31 -17.48 -1.18 -17.73
C SER A 31 -16.35 -2.13 -18.14
N PRO A 32 -16.28 -2.60 -19.40
CA PRO A 32 -15.23 -3.51 -19.87
C PRO A 32 -13.79 -3.01 -19.61
N GLU A 33 -13.55 -1.71 -19.78
CA GLU A 33 -12.22 -1.11 -19.55
C GLU A 33 -11.79 -1.20 -18.09
N TRP A 34 -12.70 -0.89 -17.15
CA TRP A 34 -12.47 -1.01 -15.72
C TRP A 34 -12.32 -2.47 -15.28
N GLN A 35 -13.05 -3.42 -15.88
CA GLN A 35 -12.89 -4.86 -15.60
C GLN A 35 -11.53 -5.40 -16.08
N SER A 36 -11.10 -4.99 -17.27
CA SER A 36 -9.76 -5.32 -17.79
C SER A 36 -8.68 -4.77 -16.87
N TYR A 37 -8.80 -3.50 -16.48
CA TYR A 37 -7.89 -2.90 -15.52
C TYR A 37 -7.94 -3.60 -14.15
N GLN A 38 -9.10 -4.02 -13.64
CA GLN A 38 -9.17 -4.76 -12.38
C GLN A 38 -8.39 -6.08 -12.45
N SER A 39 -8.59 -6.85 -13.52
CA SER A 39 -7.85 -8.10 -13.74
C SER A 39 -6.35 -7.88 -13.78
N TYR A 40 -5.90 -6.87 -14.53
CA TYR A 40 -4.50 -6.46 -14.60
C TYR A 40 -3.97 -6.00 -13.23
N ASN A 41 -4.71 -5.13 -12.54
CA ASN A 41 -4.29 -4.56 -11.27
C ASN A 41 -4.26 -5.61 -10.15
N VAL A 42 -5.11 -6.63 -10.18
CA VAL A 42 -5.03 -7.78 -9.26
C VAL A 42 -3.71 -8.54 -9.49
N ALA A 43 -3.37 -8.84 -10.74
CA ALA A 43 -2.11 -9.51 -11.08
C ALA A 43 -0.89 -8.67 -10.66
N ARG A 44 -0.90 -7.37 -10.98
CA ARG A 44 0.10 -6.39 -10.52
C ARG A 44 0.20 -6.36 -8.99
N SER A 45 -0.92 -6.35 -8.27
CA SER A 45 -0.94 -6.36 -6.80
C SER A 45 -0.28 -7.61 -6.26
N ASN A 46 -0.61 -8.77 -6.82
CA ASN A 46 0.01 -10.03 -6.42
C ASN A 46 1.52 -10.03 -6.63
N GLN A 47 2.02 -9.42 -7.71
CA GLN A 47 3.46 -9.23 -7.89
C GLN A 47 4.03 -8.23 -6.89
N TYR A 48 3.66 -6.94 -6.97
CA TYR A 48 4.40 -5.87 -6.28
C TYR A 48 4.06 -5.67 -4.81
N ASP A 49 2.88 -6.10 -4.34
CA ASP A 49 2.53 -5.99 -2.91
C ASP A 49 3.13 -7.15 -2.09
N HIS A 50 3.58 -8.21 -2.75
CA HIS A 50 4.07 -9.44 -2.12
C HIS A 50 5.50 -9.80 -2.47
N TYR A 51 5.98 -9.49 -3.68
CA TYR A 51 7.26 -9.98 -4.17
C TYR A 51 8.06 -8.88 -4.89
N ALA A 52 9.38 -8.88 -4.68
CA ALA A 52 10.26 -8.11 -5.54
C ALA A 52 10.34 -8.79 -6.91
N VAL A 53 10.50 -8.00 -7.98
CA VAL A 53 10.83 -8.55 -9.30
C VAL A 53 12.32 -8.85 -9.29
N MET A 54 12.69 -10.12 -9.39
CA MET A 54 14.09 -10.54 -9.44
C MET A 54 14.70 -10.24 -10.81
N PRO A 55 16.01 -9.89 -10.88
CA PRO A 55 16.72 -9.73 -12.16
C PRO A 55 16.59 -10.95 -13.08
N TYR A 56 16.52 -10.72 -14.39
CA TYR A 56 16.29 -11.78 -15.37
C TYR A 56 17.38 -12.87 -15.31
N ASP A 57 18.65 -12.46 -15.23
CA ASP A 57 19.84 -13.31 -15.16
C ASP A 57 19.86 -14.26 -13.95
N GLN A 58 19.15 -13.92 -12.87
CA GLN A 58 19.07 -14.77 -11.69
C GLN A 58 18.06 -15.91 -11.84
N LEU A 59 17.09 -15.78 -12.74
CA LEU A 59 15.96 -16.71 -12.92
C LEU A 59 15.61 -16.93 -14.40
N GLU A 60 16.62 -16.96 -15.27
CA GLU A 60 16.44 -17.01 -16.73
C GLU A 60 15.52 -18.14 -17.20
N GLU A 61 15.81 -19.38 -16.79
CA GLU A 61 15.00 -20.56 -17.16
C GLU A 61 13.53 -20.41 -16.75
N ALA A 62 13.27 -19.76 -15.61
CA ALA A 62 11.91 -19.53 -15.14
C ALA A 62 11.20 -18.46 -15.98
N TYR A 63 11.88 -17.37 -16.31
CA TYR A 63 11.31 -16.25 -17.07
C TYR A 63 11.05 -16.57 -18.54
N GLN A 64 11.78 -17.51 -19.15
CA GLN A 64 11.51 -17.97 -20.52
C GLN A 64 10.04 -18.40 -20.71
N SER A 65 9.42 -18.99 -19.68
CA SER A 65 8.01 -19.40 -19.73
C SER A 65 7.00 -18.24 -19.82
N THR A 66 7.42 -17.02 -19.48
CA THR A 66 6.57 -15.82 -19.51
C THR A 66 6.51 -15.14 -20.87
N GLY A 67 7.44 -15.48 -21.77
CA GLY A 67 7.63 -14.78 -23.03
C GLY A 67 8.13 -13.33 -22.88
N LEU A 68 8.44 -12.88 -21.66
CA LEU A 68 9.00 -11.55 -21.42
C LEU A 68 10.50 -11.53 -21.67
N THR A 69 10.99 -10.45 -22.25
CA THR A 69 12.43 -10.26 -22.50
C THR A 69 13.18 -9.78 -21.25
N PRO A 70 14.52 -9.85 -21.23
CA PRO A 70 15.32 -9.25 -20.17
C PRO A 70 15.03 -7.77 -19.94
N ALA A 71 14.89 -6.98 -21.01
CA ALA A 71 14.59 -5.55 -20.87
C ALA A 71 13.20 -5.28 -20.29
N GLU A 72 12.19 -6.08 -20.66
CA GLU A 72 10.85 -5.94 -20.09
C GLU A 72 10.84 -6.22 -18.58
N ILE A 73 11.59 -7.25 -18.14
CA ILE A 73 11.78 -7.53 -16.71
C ILE A 73 12.50 -6.37 -16.01
N ASP A 74 13.51 -5.75 -16.62
CA ASP A 74 14.18 -4.59 -16.05
C ASP A 74 13.25 -3.37 -15.90
N VAL A 75 12.38 -3.14 -16.89
CA VAL A 75 11.35 -2.09 -16.82
C VAL A 75 10.30 -2.41 -15.74
N MET A 76 9.93 -3.68 -15.56
CA MET A 76 9.11 -4.10 -14.42
C MET A 76 9.81 -3.82 -13.08
N ARG A 77 11.13 -4.02 -12.98
CA ARG A 77 11.88 -3.76 -11.73
C ARG A 77 11.81 -2.29 -11.31
N ILE A 78 11.80 -1.35 -12.26
CA ILE A 78 11.62 0.09 -11.99
C ILE A 78 10.16 0.52 -11.91
N TYR A 79 9.23 -0.43 -12.06
CA TYR A 79 7.78 -0.26 -11.93
C TYR A 79 7.15 0.64 -13.02
N SER A 80 7.80 0.74 -14.17
CA SER A 80 7.37 1.56 -15.31
C SER A 80 6.50 0.78 -16.31
N LEU A 81 5.42 0.17 -15.79
CA LEU A 81 4.57 -0.76 -16.55
C LEU A 81 3.85 -0.14 -17.76
N ASN A 82 3.62 1.18 -17.79
CA ASN A 82 3.01 1.81 -18.97
C ASN A 82 3.94 1.77 -20.19
N LEU A 83 5.23 1.49 -20.02
CA LEU A 83 6.14 1.26 -21.14
C LEU A 83 5.98 -0.12 -21.78
N LEU A 84 5.15 -1.00 -21.21
CA LEU A 84 4.95 -2.37 -21.65
C LEU A 84 3.49 -2.54 -22.12
N PRO A 85 3.13 -1.98 -23.29
CA PRO A 85 1.74 -1.84 -23.72
C PRO A 85 1.05 -3.19 -23.96
N ASP A 86 1.82 -4.22 -24.34
CA ASP A 86 1.34 -5.56 -24.64
C ASP A 86 1.37 -6.50 -23.43
N MET A 87 1.80 -6.01 -22.26
CA MET A 87 1.89 -6.84 -21.06
C MET A 87 0.51 -7.28 -20.59
N THR A 88 0.31 -8.59 -20.51
CA THR A 88 -0.95 -9.18 -20.08
C THR A 88 -1.00 -9.43 -18.57
N SER A 89 -2.22 -9.56 -18.03
CA SER A 89 -2.42 -10.00 -16.64
C SER A 89 -1.91 -11.41 -16.37
N GLU A 90 -1.87 -12.26 -17.41
CA GLU A 90 -1.33 -13.62 -17.32
C GLU A 90 0.18 -13.62 -17.12
N GLN A 91 0.91 -12.85 -17.94
CA GLN A 91 2.37 -12.69 -17.79
C GLN A 91 2.73 -12.14 -16.41
N LEU A 92 2.01 -11.12 -15.92
CA LEU A 92 2.19 -10.62 -14.55
C LEU A 92 1.94 -11.70 -13.48
N SER A 93 0.93 -12.53 -13.67
CA SER A 93 0.61 -13.64 -12.76
C SER A 93 1.69 -14.72 -12.78
N GLN A 94 2.29 -15.00 -13.94
CA GLN A 94 3.41 -15.93 -14.08
C GLN A 94 4.67 -15.38 -13.40
N VAL A 95 5.00 -14.10 -13.60
CA VAL A 95 6.10 -13.42 -12.88
C VAL A 95 5.87 -13.49 -11.37
N ALA A 96 4.64 -13.28 -10.89
CA ALA A 96 4.28 -13.44 -9.47
C ALA A 96 4.47 -14.88 -8.98
N ALA A 97 4.11 -15.89 -9.79
CA ALA A 97 4.32 -17.29 -9.45
C ALA A 97 5.81 -17.64 -9.33
N ILE A 98 6.65 -17.15 -10.26
CA ILE A 98 8.10 -17.33 -10.26
C ILE A 98 8.72 -16.71 -8.99
N ASN A 99 8.41 -15.44 -8.71
CA ASN A 99 8.96 -14.74 -7.56
C ASN A 99 8.43 -15.29 -6.23
N LYS A 100 7.18 -15.77 -6.20
CA LYS A 100 6.62 -16.51 -5.06
C LYS A 100 7.38 -17.82 -4.82
N HIS A 101 7.66 -18.57 -5.88
CA HIS A 101 8.42 -19.81 -5.78
C HIS A 101 9.81 -19.55 -5.20
N TYR A 102 10.50 -18.52 -5.70
CA TYR A 102 11.79 -18.10 -5.14
C TYR A 102 11.69 -17.68 -3.67
N TYR A 103 10.70 -16.85 -3.32
CA TYR A 103 10.45 -16.44 -1.94
C TYR A 103 10.23 -17.65 -1.02
N ASP A 104 9.36 -18.58 -1.41
CA ASP A 104 9.05 -19.76 -0.61
C ASP A 104 10.28 -20.67 -0.38
N HIS A 105 11.23 -20.69 -1.32
CA HIS A 105 12.49 -21.46 -1.23
C HIS A 105 13.66 -20.68 -0.62
N SER A 106 13.51 -19.38 -0.35
CA SER A 106 14.54 -18.58 0.33
C SER A 106 14.70 -18.90 1.82
N PHE A 107 13.79 -19.72 2.38
CA PHE A 107 13.80 -20.13 3.78
C PHE A 107 14.42 -21.51 3.97
N ALA A 108 14.98 -21.77 5.15
CA ALA A 108 15.41 -23.10 5.60
C ALA A 108 14.21 -24.02 5.91
N GLY A 109 13.40 -24.28 4.88
CA GLY A 109 12.14 -25.04 4.93
C GLY A 109 11.02 -24.35 5.72
N PHE A 110 9.95 -25.11 5.97
CA PHE A 110 8.76 -24.63 6.69
C PHE A 110 9.10 -24.05 8.07
N LYS A 111 10.01 -24.69 8.82
CA LYS A 111 10.42 -24.22 10.16
C LYS A 111 11.11 -22.85 10.08
N GLY A 112 11.99 -22.65 9.10
CA GLY A 112 12.64 -21.36 8.86
C GLY A 112 11.61 -20.26 8.60
N ARG A 113 10.67 -20.52 7.69
CA ARG A 113 9.58 -19.58 7.36
C ARG A 113 8.67 -19.29 8.56
N PHE A 114 8.31 -20.31 9.33
CA PHE A 114 7.46 -20.16 10.52
C PHE A 114 8.14 -19.27 11.58
N ILE A 115 9.41 -19.52 11.88
CA ILE A 115 10.18 -18.72 12.83
C ILE A 115 10.34 -17.28 12.33
N PHE A 116 10.67 -17.10 11.05
CA PHE A 116 10.73 -15.78 10.42
C PHE A 116 9.41 -15.02 10.58
N THR A 117 8.30 -15.69 10.27
CA THR A 117 6.95 -15.11 10.34
C THR A 117 6.58 -14.69 11.76
N LEU A 118 6.96 -15.47 12.78
CA LEU A 118 6.74 -15.11 14.18
C LEU A 118 7.62 -13.94 14.66
N ARG A 119 8.85 -13.84 14.16
CA ARG A 119 9.80 -12.78 14.56
C ARG A 119 9.47 -11.43 13.94
N ARG A 120 8.94 -11.41 12.71
CA ARG A 120 8.72 -10.18 11.96
C ARG A 120 7.80 -9.17 12.66
N PRO A 121 6.65 -9.54 13.25
CA PRO A 121 5.85 -8.63 14.07
C PRO A 121 6.62 -8.01 15.24
N LEU A 122 7.54 -8.75 15.85
CA LEU A 122 8.38 -8.25 16.95
C LEU A 122 9.36 -7.17 16.48
N GLU A 123 9.88 -7.28 15.26
CA GLU A 123 10.74 -6.26 14.65
C GLU A 123 9.97 -4.96 14.43
N TYR A 124 8.71 -5.05 13.97
CA TYR A 124 7.86 -3.88 13.80
C TYR A 124 7.53 -3.19 15.13
N MET A 125 7.42 -3.94 16.23
CA MET A 125 7.23 -3.36 17.57
C MET A 125 8.43 -2.55 18.08
N LYS A 126 9.63 -2.69 17.47
CA LYS A 126 10.79 -1.84 17.80
C LYS A 126 10.62 -0.41 17.30
N ASN A 127 9.73 -0.16 16.35
CA ASN A 127 9.41 1.19 15.94
C ASN A 127 8.63 1.90 17.06
N PRO A 128 9.07 3.07 17.55
CA PRO A 128 8.46 3.75 18.70
C PRO A 128 6.97 4.04 18.54
N ILE A 129 6.53 4.38 17.32
CA ILE A 129 5.13 4.62 17.00
C ILE A 129 4.34 3.32 17.19
N PHE A 130 4.82 2.21 16.63
CA PHE A 130 4.13 0.92 16.74
C PHE A 130 4.11 0.39 18.18
N GLY A 131 5.24 0.46 18.90
CA GLY A 131 5.34 0.05 20.30
C GLY A 131 4.32 0.77 21.20
N PHE A 132 4.13 2.07 21.01
CA PHE A 132 3.13 2.85 21.74
C PHE A 132 1.70 2.32 21.54
N HIS A 133 1.30 2.02 20.30
CA HIS A 133 -0.05 1.50 20.01
C HIS A 133 -0.26 0.09 20.58
N VAL A 134 0.79 -0.74 20.62
CA VAL A 134 0.74 -2.05 21.28
C VAL A 134 0.45 -1.90 22.78
N VAL A 135 1.14 -1.00 23.46
CA VAL A 135 0.90 -0.73 24.90
C VAL A 135 -0.54 -0.29 25.13
N LEU A 136 -1.05 0.64 24.31
CA LEU A 136 -2.43 1.13 24.41
C LEU A 136 -3.48 0.04 24.15
N ALA A 137 -3.16 -1.01 23.39
CA ALA A 137 -4.04 -2.15 23.20
C ALA A 137 -3.95 -3.18 24.33
N ILE A 138 -2.74 -3.44 24.84
CA ILE A 138 -2.49 -4.44 25.88
C ILE A 138 -3.06 -4.01 27.23
N VAL A 139 -2.96 -2.72 27.60
CA VAL A 139 -3.42 -2.24 28.92
C VAL A 139 -4.94 -2.47 29.14
N PRO A 140 -5.84 -2.04 28.23
CA PRO A 140 -7.27 -2.35 28.32
C PRO A 140 -7.58 -3.85 28.30
N TRP A 141 -6.82 -4.61 27.50
CA TRP A 141 -6.96 -6.06 27.42
C TRP A 141 -6.61 -6.74 28.75
N LEU A 142 -5.48 -6.39 29.38
CA LEU A 142 -5.08 -6.89 30.70
C LEU A 142 -6.06 -6.48 31.79
N GLY A 143 -6.54 -5.23 31.78
CA GLY A 143 -7.56 -4.77 32.72
C GLY A 143 -8.86 -5.59 32.61
N SER A 144 -9.28 -5.88 31.37
CA SER A 144 -10.46 -6.72 31.08
C SER A 144 -10.23 -8.18 31.45
N LEU A 145 -9.00 -8.69 31.30
CA LEU A 145 -8.60 -10.02 31.72
C LEU A 145 -8.70 -10.16 33.26
N ILE A 146 -8.12 -9.22 34.01
CA ILE A 146 -8.20 -9.20 35.47
C ILE A 146 -9.66 -9.09 35.93
N GLY A 147 -10.46 -8.23 35.29
CA GLY A 147 -11.89 -8.13 35.55
C GLY A 147 -12.64 -9.44 35.31
N SER A 148 -12.30 -10.14 34.22
CA SER A 148 -12.89 -11.44 33.87
C SER A 148 -12.56 -12.53 34.89
N LEU A 149 -11.35 -12.53 35.44
CA LEU A 149 -10.94 -13.49 36.48
C LEU A 149 -11.73 -13.31 37.79
N LYS A 150 -12.21 -12.10 38.08
CA LYS A 150 -13.01 -11.77 39.26
C LYS A 150 -14.51 -12.10 39.13
N LEU A 151 -14.94 -12.66 37.99
CA LEU A 151 -16.35 -13.01 37.76
C LEU A 151 -16.78 -14.19 38.63
N LYS A 152 -17.97 -14.06 39.23
CA LYS A 152 -18.53 -15.05 40.16
C LYS A 152 -18.98 -16.33 39.47
N THR A 153 -19.55 -16.24 38.26
CA THR A 153 -20.05 -17.43 37.57
C THR A 153 -18.98 -18.02 36.66
N ARG A 154 -18.77 -19.35 36.77
CA ARG A 154 -17.81 -20.09 35.92
C ARG A 154 -18.12 -19.93 34.43
N LYS A 155 -19.40 -19.81 34.09
CA LYS A 155 -19.88 -19.67 32.71
C LYS A 155 -19.52 -18.29 32.13
N GLU A 156 -19.79 -17.19 32.84
CA GLU A 156 -19.43 -15.85 32.36
C GLU A 156 -17.91 -15.68 32.30
N ARG A 157 -17.19 -16.20 33.29
CA ARG A 157 -15.72 -16.26 33.27
C ARG A 157 -15.20 -16.98 32.03
N GLY A 158 -15.72 -18.18 31.76
CA GLY A 158 -15.31 -18.96 30.59
C GLY A 158 -15.52 -18.22 29.27
N TRP A 159 -16.72 -17.65 29.06
CA TRP A 159 -17.03 -16.90 27.85
C TRP A 159 -16.20 -15.63 27.70
N SER A 160 -15.97 -14.92 28.79
CA SER A 160 -15.17 -13.70 28.78
C SER A 160 -13.71 -13.97 28.41
N LEU A 161 -13.11 -14.98 29.04
CA LEU A 161 -11.75 -15.41 28.73
C LEU A 161 -11.66 -15.91 27.30
N ALA A 162 -12.60 -16.75 26.85
CA ALA A 162 -12.65 -17.22 25.47
C ALA A 162 -12.74 -16.07 24.46
N TYR A 163 -13.52 -15.03 24.75
CA TYR A 163 -13.60 -13.84 23.89
C TYR A 163 -12.28 -13.05 23.87
N LEU A 164 -11.70 -12.75 25.03
CA LEU A 164 -10.44 -11.99 25.14
C LEU A 164 -9.26 -12.70 24.48
N PHE A 165 -9.13 -14.02 24.69
CA PHE A 165 -8.11 -14.82 24.01
C PHE A 165 -8.44 -15.01 22.53
N GLY A 166 -9.72 -15.15 22.17
CA GLY A 166 -10.16 -15.28 20.79
C GLY A 166 -9.83 -14.04 19.96
N ILE A 167 -10.07 -12.84 20.48
CA ILE A 167 -9.74 -11.60 19.75
C ILE A 167 -8.23 -11.34 19.69
N ALA A 168 -7.49 -11.62 20.77
CA ALA A 168 -6.03 -11.53 20.74
C ALA A 168 -5.42 -12.52 19.73
N PHE A 169 -5.91 -13.77 19.74
CA PHE A 169 -5.50 -14.79 18.78
C PHE A 169 -5.84 -14.38 17.35
N PHE A 170 -7.05 -13.85 17.11
CA PHE A 170 -7.44 -13.34 15.79
C PHE A 170 -6.49 -12.25 15.30
N SER A 171 -6.19 -11.24 16.11
CA SER A 171 -5.26 -10.17 15.73
C SER A 171 -3.87 -10.71 15.38
N VAL A 172 -3.34 -11.64 16.18
CA VAL A 172 -2.04 -12.28 15.93
C VAL A 172 -2.09 -13.16 14.68
N ALA A 173 -3.16 -13.92 14.47
CA ALA A 173 -3.33 -14.79 13.30
C ALA A 173 -3.41 -14.00 12.00
N VAL A 174 -4.10 -12.84 12.00
CA VAL A 174 -4.15 -11.93 10.85
C VAL A 174 -2.77 -11.34 10.55
N MET A 175 -2.03 -10.87 11.56
CA MET A 175 -0.65 -10.39 11.37
C MET A 175 0.25 -11.50 10.84
N PHE A 176 0.16 -12.71 11.42
CA PHE A 176 0.90 -13.88 10.96
C PHE A 176 0.59 -14.18 9.50
N TYR A 177 -0.69 -14.21 9.12
CA TYR A 177 -1.10 -14.45 7.73
C TYR A 177 -0.50 -13.43 6.76
N PHE A 178 -0.56 -12.14 7.06
CA PHE A 178 0.01 -11.12 6.19
C PHE A 178 1.53 -11.25 6.04
N VAL A 179 2.25 -11.50 7.13
CA VAL A 179 3.70 -11.78 7.04
C VAL A 179 3.96 -13.07 6.27
N TRP A 180 3.16 -14.11 6.49
CA TRP A 180 3.32 -15.42 5.85
C TRP A 180 3.21 -15.32 4.34
N ILE A 181 2.28 -14.51 3.83
CA ILE A 181 2.12 -14.23 2.40
C ILE A 181 3.05 -13.10 1.89
N ASN A 182 4.05 -12.70 2.69
CA ASN A 182 5.01 -11.63 2.40
C ASN A 182 4.43 -10.24 2.13
N ARG A 183 3.30 -9.90 2.76
CA ARG A 183 2.63 -8.62 2.56
C ARG A 183 2.99 -7.60 3.64
N TYR A 184 3.14 -6.34 3.24
CA TYR A 184 3.49 -5.24 4.14
C TYR A 184 2.41 -4.97 5.20
N ILE A 185 2.72 -5.24 6.47
CA ILE A 185 1.70 -5.23 7.54
C ILE A 185 1.35 -3.85 8.09
N LEU A 186 2.18 -2.82 7.87
CA LEU A 186 2.04 -1.54 8.58
C LEU A 186 0.69 -0.87 8.36
N ARG A 187 0.05 -1.11 7.21
CA ARG A 187 -1.28 -0.56 6.88
C ARG A 187 -2.42 -1.16 7.70
N VAL A 188 -2.24 -2.34 8.30
CA VAL A 188 -3.30 -3.09 8.98
C VAL A 188 -3.04 -3.24 10.48
N VAL A 189 -1.77 -3.22 10.90
CA VAL A 189 -1.34 -3.42 12.30
C VAL A 189 -2.02 -2.44 13.26
N LEU A 190 -2.10 -1.16 12.91
CA LEU A 190 -2.75 -0.15 13.76
C LEU A 190 -4.23 -0.48 13.98
N SER A 191 -4.94 -0.84 12.91
CA SER A 191 -6.36 -1.20 12.98
C SER A 191 -6.60 -2.44 13.83
N LEU A 192 -5.70 -3.42 13.81
CA LEU A 192 -5.79 -4.64 14.63
C LEU A 192 -5.58 -4.34 16.12
N TRP A 193 -4.62 -3.48 16.46
CA TRP A 193 -4.39 -3.06 17.85
C TRP A 193 -5.52 -2.19 18.38
N LEU A 194 -6.04 -1.27 17.56
CA LEU A 194 -7.21 -0.47 17.91
C LEU A 194 -8.45 -1.36 18.11
N ASN A 195 -8.65 -2.34 17.23
CA ASN A 195 -9.71 -3.33 17.39
C ASN A 195 -9.58 -4.04 18.73
N LEU A 196 -8.41 -4.60 19.05
CA LEU A 196 -8.14 -5.26 20.33
C LEU A 196 -8.43 -4.34 21.51
N ALA A 197 -7.95 -3.09 21.48
CA ALA A 197 -8.15 -2.11 22.55
C ALA A 197 -9.65 -1.84 22.79
N CYS A 198 -10.39 -1.52 21.73
CA CYS A 198 -11.80 -1.19 21.81
C CYS A 198 -12.64 -2.40 22.22
N THR A 199 -12.46 -3.56 21.59
CA THR A 199 -13.24 -4.79 21.89
C THR A 199 -13.01 -5.28 23.31
N SER A 200 -11.79 -5.11 23.83
CA SER A 200 -11.49 -5.46 25.23
C SER A 200 -12.34 -4.65 26.21
N LEU A 201 -12.49 -3.35 25.98
CA LEU A 201 -13.30 -2.47 26.82
C LEU A 201 -14.80 -2.80 26.79
N PHE A 202 -15.29 -3.50 25.77
CA PHE A 202 -16.67 -3.99 25.73
C PHE A 202 -16.92 -5.18 26.65
N VAL A 203 -15.89 -5.95 27.02
CA VAL A 203 -16.06 -7.13 27.87
C VAL A 203 -16.68 -6.78 29.23
N PRO A 204 -16.16 -5.80 30.00
CA PRO A 204 -16.80 -5.34 31.23
C PRO A 204 -18.27 -4.92 31.07
N LEU A 205 -18.67 -4.38 29.92
CA LEU A 205 -20.05 -3.91 29.64
C LEU A 205 -21.08 -5.04 29.51
N PHE A 206 -20.65 -6.19 29.00
CA PHE A 206 -21.50 -7.38 28.91
C PHE A 206 -21.55 -8.15 30.23
N LEU A 207 -20.50 -8.04 31.04
CA LEU A 207 -20.33 -8.76 32.30
C LEU A 207 -21.03 -8.12 33.50
N THR A 208 -21.27 -6.81 33.50
CA THR A 208 -21.97 -6.11 34.59
C THR A 208 -23.50 -6.17 34.48
N ARG A 209 -24.04 -6.90 33.50
CA ARG A 209 -25.48 -7.00 33.23
C ARG A 209 -26.15 -8.02 34.16
N ASP A 210 -25.96 -7.82 35.47
CA ASP A 210 -26.63 -8.60 36.51
C ASP A 210 -28.12 -8.24 36.53
N LYS A 211 -29.01 -9.24 36.56
CA LYS A 211 -30.47 -9.06 36.39
C LYS A 211 -31.13 -8.28 37.54
N THR A 212 -30.40 -7.98 38.61
CA THR A 212 -30.90 -7.50 39.91
C THR A 212 -30.49 -6.07 40.26
N LYS A 213 -29.62 -5.41 39.48
CA LYS A 213 -29.20 -4.02 39.74
C LYS A 213 -29.99 -3.02 38.89
N ASN A 214 -30.40 -1.93 39.54
CA ASN A 214 -31.15 -0.79 39.00
C ASN A 214 -30.74 -0.46 37.55
N ARG A 215 -31.74 -0.44 36.64
CA ARG A 215 -31.60 -0.20 35.19
C ARG A 215 -30.80 1.09 34.88
N THR A 216 -30.85 2.06 35.79
CA THR A 216 -30.13 3.34 35.75
C THR A 216 -28.62 3.18 35.94
N GLY A 217 -28.15 2.42 36.94
CA GLY A 217 -26.72 2.22 37.20
C GLY A 217 -25.98 1.49 36.06
N TYR A 218 -26.66 0.53 35.41
CA TYR A 218 -26.14 -0.15 34.23
C TYR A 218 -26.02 0.78 33.02
N ARG A 219 -27.00 1.67 32.82
CA ARG A 219 -26.99 2.68 31.75
C ARG A 219 -25.82 3.64 31.95
N THR A 220 -25.55 4.05 33.20
CA THR A 220 -24.42 4.91 33.54
C THR A 220 -23.08 4.21 33.32
N GLN A 221 -22.89 2.95 33.76
CA GLN A 221 -21.65 2.20 33.49
C GLN A 221 -21.42 1.93 32.00
N SER A 222 -22.50 1.66 31.26
CA SER A 222 -22.47 1.48 29.81
C SER A 222 -22.04 2.76 29.10
N LEU A 223 -22.64 3.89 29.49
CA LEU A 223 -22.27 5.21 28.99
C LEU A 223 -20.84 5.59 29.38
N VAL A 224 -20.38 5.25 30.59
CA VAL A 224 -19.02 5.53 31.05
C VAL A 224 -18.00 4.72 30.24
N ALA A 225 -18.19 3.41 30.02
CA ALA A 225 -17.18 2.68 29.24
C ALA A 225 -17.21 3.07 27.75
N VAL A 226 -18.39 3.37 27.18
CA VAL A 226 -18.46 3.95 25.83
C VAL A 226 -17.75 5.30 25.78
N ALA A 227 -17.98 6.17 26.76
CA ALA A 227 -17.29 7.45 26.87
C ALA A 227 -15.77 7.26 27.04
N VAL A 228 -15.32 6.31 27.86
CA VAL A 228 -13.88 5.98 28.02
C VAL A 228 -13.31 5.42 26.72
N SER A 229 -14.02 4.56 26.00
CA SER A 229 -13.59 4.06 24.69
C SER A 229 -13.51 5.17 23.66
N VAL A 230 -14.48 6.09 23.63
CA VAL A 230 -14.48 7.26 22.73
C VAL A 230 -13.36 8.23 23.10
N LEU A 231 -13.15 8.51 24.38
CA LEU A 231 -12.04 9.34 24.87
C LEU A 231 -10.69 8.70 24.57
N MET A 232 -10.57 7.38 24.74
CA MET A 232 -9.35 6.64 24.42
C MET A 232 -9.10 6.60 22.91
N ALA A 233 -10.14 6.41 22.09
CA ALA A 233 -10.05 6.52 20.65
C ALA A 233 -9.66 7.94 20.21
N GLY A 234 -10.24 8.98 20.84
CA GLY A 234 -9.88 10.38 20.62
C GLY A 234 -8.46 10.72 21.05
N PHE A 235 -7.99 10.19 22.18
CA PHE A 235 -6.62 10.31 22.65
C PHE A 235 -5.64 9.57 21.72
N MET A 236 -5.97 8.34 21.32
CA MET A 236 -5.20 7.58 20.33
C MET A 236 -5.10 8.34 19.02
N LEU A 237 -6.22 8.87 18.52
CA LEU A 237 -6.23 9.70 17.33
C LEU A 237 -5.36 10.95 17.51
N GLY A 238 -5.46 11.64 18.65
CA GLY A 238 -4.62 12.80 18.97
C GLY A 238 -3.13 12.46 19.01
N ALA A 239 -2.75 11.35 19.64
CA ALA A 239 -1.38 10.86 19.70
C ALA A 239 -0.88 10.41 18.33
N SER A 240 -1.72 9.73 17.52
CA SER A 240 -1.40 9.37 16.14
C SER A 240 -1.23 10.61 15.26
N ILE A 241 -2.06 11.64 15.43
CA ILE A 241 -1.90 12.94 14.74
C ILE A 241 -0.59 13.58 15.17
N GLN A 242 -0.29 13.65 16.47
CA GLN A 242 0.98 14.21 16.96
C GLN A 242 2.20 13.44 16.45
N GLY A 243 2.12 12.11 16.37
CA GLY A 243 3.16 11.27 15.78
C GLY A 243 3.28 11.44 14.26
N ALA A 244 2.17 11.74 13.58
CA ALA A 244 2.14 12.00 12.15
C ALA A 244 2.59 13.43 11.80
N LEU A 245 2.51 14.41 12.72
CA LEU A 245 2.88 15.80 12.45
C LEU A 245 4.34 15.96 11.97
N PRO A 246 5.36 15.32 12.59
CA PRO A 246 6.72 15.33 12.06
C PRO A 246 6.81 14.75 10.65
N GLU A 247 6.18 13.60 10.40
CA GLU A 247 6.15 12.98 9.06
C GLU A 247 5.48 13.90 8.03
N LEU A 248 4.36 14.53 8.40
CA LEU A 248 3.66 15.50 7.56
C LEU A 248 4.53 16.72 7.26
N LYS A 249 5.30 17.22 8.23
CA LYS A 249 6.25 18.31 8.01
C LYS A 249 7.36 17.90 7.05
N GLU A 250 7.92 16.70 7.20
CA GLU A 250 8.93 16.19 6.26
C GLU A 250 8.34 16.02 4.85
N ARG A 251 7.13 15.45 4.72
CA ARG A 251 6.43 15.36 3.43
C ARG A 251 6.12 16.73 2.83
N GLN A 252 5.82 17.74 3.66
CA GLN A 252 5.62 19.10 3.20
C GLN A 252 6.91 19.73 2.66
N LYS A 253 8.07 19.49 3.30
CA LYS A 253 9.37 19.93 2.76
C LYS A 253 9.61 19.33 1.38
N VAL A 254 9.45 18.01 1.24
CA VAL A 254 9.57 17.31 -0.05
C VAL A 254 8.63 17.91 -1.11
N ASN A 255 7.37 18.22 -0.75
CA ASN A 255 6.43 18.85 -1.66
C ASN A 255 6.83 20.28 -2.06
N VAL A 256 7.47 21.06 -1.17
CA VAL A 256 8.02 22.38 -1.49
C VAL A 256 9.22 22.25 -2.42
N THR A 257 10.12 21.31 -2.15
CA THR A 257 11.27 20.98 -2.99
C THR A 257 10.82 20.63 -4.42
N TYR A 258 9.76 19.84 -4.55
CA TYR A 258 9.17 19.53 -5.84
C TYR A 258 8.57 20.74 -6.56
N LEU A 259 7.89 21.64 -5.84
CA LEU A 259 7.39 22.86 -6.44
C LEU A 259 8.53 23.76 -6.96
N LYS A 260 9.67 23.79 -6.26
CA LYS A 260 10.88 24.44 -6.78
C LYS A 260 11.36 23.75 -8.05
N PHE A 261 11.37 22.42 -8.09
CA PHE A 261 11.74 21.65 -9.28
C PHE A 261 10.84 21.99 -10.48
N LEU A 262 9.51 21.99 -10.30
CA LEU A 262 8.58 22.39 -11.37
C LEU A 262 8.83 23.82 -11.87
N ASN A 263 9.10 24.77 -10.97
CA ASN A 263 9.47 26.14 -11.34
C ASN A 263 10.85 26.19 -12.05
N THR A 264 11.78 25.32 -11.68
CA THR A 264 13.06 25.21 -12.38
C THR A 264 12.88 24.65 -13.80
N LEU A 265 11.98 23.70 -14.02
CA LEU A 265 11.67 23.18 -15.35
C LEU A 265 11.14 24.27 -16.29
N ASP A 266 10.21 25.10 -15.81
CA ASP A 266 9.68 26.27 -16.52
C ASP A 266 10.80 27.25 -16.90
N LYS A 267 11.68 27.60 -15.94
CA LYS A 267 12.87 28.43 -16.22
C LYS A 267 13.87 27.81 -17.19
N TRP A 268 13.91 26.49 -17.28
CA TRP A 268 14.76 25.77 -18.22
C TRP A 268 14.11 25.63 -19.60
N GLY A 269 12.87 26.08 -19.77
CA GLY A 269 12.13 26.04 -21.03
C GLY A 269 11.60 24.66 -21.40
N TYR A 270 11.25 23.84 -20.39
CA TYR A 270 10.63 22.53 -20.61
C TYR A 270 9.09 22.58 -20.77
N ASP A 271 8.49 23.78 -20.89
CA ASP A 271 7.03 23.95 -20.95
C ASP A 271 6.40 23.34 -22.20
N ASP A 272 7.17 23.29 -23.30
CA ASP A 272 6.77 22.67 -24.56
C ASP A 272 7.16 21.17 -24.63
N ASN A 273 7.81 20.63 -23.59
CA ASN A 273 8.24 19.24 -23.56
C ASN A 273 7.24 18.33 -22.84
N ILE A 274 7.18 17.08 -23.28
CA ILE A 274 6.38 16.05 -22.62
C ILE A 274 7.25 15.36 -21.56
N LEU A 275 7.03 15.72 -20.31
CA LEU A 275 7.81 15.22 -19.18
C LEU A 275 7.22 13.93 -18.61
N VAL A 276 7.92 12.82 -18.80
CA VAL A 276 7.55 11.51 -18.26
C VAL A 276 8.51 11.13 -17.13
N HIS A 277 8.06 10.36 -16.14
CA HIS A 277 8.91 9.98 -15.01
C HIS A 277 8.71 8.54 -14.54
N THR A 278 9.77 7.93 -14.04
CA THR A 278 9.66 6.63 -13.34
C THR A 278 8.97 6.83 -11.99
N PRO A 279 8.24 5.84 -11.46
CA PRO A 279 7.62 5.95 -10.13
C PRO A 279 8.62 6.26 -9.00
N ARG A 280 9.90 5.92 -9.18
CA ARG A 280 10.96 6.18 -8.19
C ARG A 280 11.41 7.64 -8.16
N ALA A 281 11.44 8.32 -9.31
CA ALA A 281 11.89 9.71 -9.44
C ALA A 281 11.05 10.69 -8.60
N VAL A 282 9.74 10.46 -8.55
CA VAL A 282 8.77 11.39 -7.96
C VAL A 282 7.98 10.70 -6.82
N GLY A 283 8.36 9.47 -6.46
CA GLY A 283 7.69 8.63 -5.46
C GLY A 283 7.59 9.20 -4.03
N PRO A 284 8.52 10.02 -3.54
CA PRO A 284 8.41 10.66 -2.22
C PRO A 284 7.30 11.72 -2.11
N ILE A 285 6.78 12.17 -3.25
CA ILE A 285 5.89 13.33 -3.32
C ILE A 285 4.46 12.89 -3.05
N THR A 286 3.78 13.61 -2.18
CA THR A 286 2.36 13.36 -1.92
C THR A 286 1.55 14.59 -2.33
N PRO A 287 1.29 14.78 -3.64
CA PRO A 287 0.62 15.98 -4.14
C PRO A 287 -0.78 16.19 -3.54
N GLY A 288 -1.40 15.10 -3.04
CA GLY A 288 -2.73 15.09 -2.44
C GLY A 288 -2.81 14.99 -0.91
N ILE A 289 -1.71 14.88 -0.15
CA ILE A 289 -1.78 15.01 1.32
C ILE A 289 -1.63 16.49 1.67
N ARG A 290 -2.67 17.25 1.33
CA ARG A 290 -2.87 18.59 1.84
C ARG A 290 -4.31 18.66 2.31
N PHE A 291 -4.54 18.34 3.59
CA PHE A 291 -5.85 18.58 4.20
C PHE A 291 -6.23 20.03 3.94
N PHE A 292 -7.41 20.24 3.32
CA PHE A 292 -7.98 21.57 3.03
C PHE A 292 -7.24 22.45 2.00
N GLN A 293 -6.41 21.88 1.11
CA GLN A 293 -5.86 22.62 -0.04
C GLN A 293 -6.28 21.97 -1.36
N PRO A 294 -6.36 22.75 -2.46
CA PRO A 294 -6.53 22.17 -3.78
C PRO A 294 -5.38 21.20 -4.09
N PRO A 295 -5.66 20.10 -4.80
CA PRO A 295 -4.62 19.16 -5.22
C PRO A 295 -3.58 19.88 -6.06
N LEU A 296 -2.31 19.52 -5.88
CA LEU A 296 -1.26 19.91 -6.84
C LEU A 296 -1.58 19.25 -8.17
N GLU A 297 -1.77 20.06 -9.22
CA GLU A 297 -1.69 19.55 -10.57
C GLU A 297 -0.28 19.01 -10.79
N ASN A 298 -0.19 17.73 -11.18
CA ASN A 298 1.08 17.11 -11.53
C ASN A 298 1.17 17.14 -13.06
N PRO A 299 1.96 18.06 -13.66
CA PRO A 299 2.13 18.12 -15.10
C PRO A 299 2.93 16.91 -15.64
N LEU A 300 3.59 16.15 -14.74
CA LEU A 300 4.42 15.03 -15.11
C LEU A 300 3.58 13.77 -15.30
N ILE A 301 3.93 12.99 -16.32
CA ILE A 301 3.27 11.73 -16.65
C ILE A 301 4.03 10.59 -15.97
N THR A 302 3.35 9.80 -15.14
CA THR A 302 3.96 8.62 -14.51
C THR A 302 4.00 7.45 -15.49
N LEU A 303 5.18 6.87 -15.69
CA LEU A 303 5.39 5.70 -16.57
C LEU A 303 4.89 4.37 -15.99
N GLY A 304 4.23 4.38 -14.82
CA GLY A 304 3.67 3.16 -14.26
C GLY A 304 3.01 3.34 -12.90
N ALA A 305 3.41 2.49 -11.94
CA ALA A 305 2.80 2.37 -10.62
C ALA A 305 1.39 1.74 -10.62
N TRP A 306 0.62 1.98 -9.57
CA TRP A 306 -0.68 1.34 -9.32
C TRP A 306 -1.79 1.75 -10.30
N ARG A 307 -1.62 2.83 -11.09
CA ARG A 307 -2.60 3.30 -12.09
C ARG A 307 -2.31 2.80 -13.52
N SER A 308 -1.29 1.96 -13.69
CA SER A 308 -0.85 1.53 -15.04
C SER A 308 -2.01 0.91 -15.82
N HIS A 309 -2.14 1.30 -17.10
CA HIS A 309 -3.23 0.91 -18.00
C HIS A 309 -4.67 1.21 -17.52
N SER A 310 -4.85 2.02 -16.48
CA SER A 310 -6.20 2.44 -16.05
C SER A 310 -6.81 3.46 -17.03
N PRO A 311 -8.15 3.57 -17.09
CA PRO A 311 -8.80 4.65 -17.85
C PRO A 311 -8.32 6.05 -17.45
N LEU A 312 -8.01 6.27 -16.17
CA LEU A 312 -7.47 7.54 -15.67
C LEU A 312 -6.03 7.81 -16.13
N ALA A 313 -5.20 6.77 -16.24
CA ALA A 313 -3.86 6.93 -16.80
C ALA A 313 -3.93 7.25 -18.29
N ARG A 314 -4.85 6.63 -19.03
CA ARG A 314 -5.11 6.95 -20.44
C ARG A 314 -5.54 8.41 -20.62
N GLU A 315 -6.47 8.89 -19.79
CA GLU A 315 -6.90 10.30 -19.80
C GLU A 315 -5.72 11.25 -19.50
N GLN A 316 -4.84 10.89 -18.56
CA GLN A 316 -3.65 11.69 -18.24
C GLN A 316 -2.68 11.77 -19.42
N TRP A 317 -2.40 10.65 -20.10
CA TRP A 317 -1.50 10.60 -21.26
C TRP A 317 -2.08 11.40 -22.44
N GLN A 318 -3.38 11.24 -22.72
CA GLN A 318 -4.07 11.94 -23.80
C GLN A 318 -4.06 13.47 -23.62
N LYS A 319 -4.17 13.97 -22.39
CA LYS A 319 -4.06 15.41 -22.10
C LYS A 319 -2.70 16.00 -22.46
N SER A 320 -1.66 15.17 -22.51
CA SER A 320 -0.31 15.55 -22.90
C SER A 320 0.03 15.17 -24.34
N GLY A 321 -0.96 14.76 -25.15
CA GLY A 321 -0.76 14.40 -26.55
C GLY A 321 -0.14 13.01 -26.78
N LEU A 322 -0.08 12.15 -25.76
CA LEU A 322 0.41 10.77 -25.88
C LEU A 322 -0.73 9.76 -25.86
N ASP A 323 -0.51 8.59 -26.47
CA ASP A 323 -1.35 7.41 -26.26
C ASP A 323 -0.63 6.39 -25.39
N ILE A 324 -1.32 5.89 -24.36
CA ILE A 324 -0.78 4.89 -23.44
C ILE A 324 -0.47 3.55 -24.15
N SER A 325 -1.10 3.28 -25.30
CA SER A 325 -0.77 2.10 -26.11
C SER A 325 0.56 2.23 -26.86
N GLU A 326 1.12 3.43 -27.01
CA GLU A 326 2.46 3.60 -27.61
C GLU A 326 3.55 3.05 -26.70
N GLY A 327 3.32 3.05 -25.38
CA GLY A 327 4.24 2.49 -24.41
C GLY A 327 5.66 3.05 -24.52
N TYR A 328 6.65 2.20 -24.83
CA TYR A 328 8.03 2.63 -25.03
C TYR A 328 8.23 3.47 -26.31
N HIS A 329 7.34 3.38 -27.31
CA HIS A 329 7.47 4.13 -28.55
C HIS A 329 7.36 5.65 -28.36
N ILE A 330 6.84 6.13 -27.23
CA ILE A 330 6.80 7.57 -26.91
C ILE A 330 8.18 8.21 -26.98
N PHE A 331 9.25 7.47 -26.72
CA PHE A 331 10.61 7.99 -26.77
C PHE A 331 11.13 8.27 -28.19
N ALA A 332 10.42 7.81 -29.23
CA ALA A 332 10.68 8.24 -30.60
C ALA A 332 10.28 9.70 -30.84
N ASN A 333 9.42 10.28 -30.00
CA ASN A 333 9.09 11.70 -30.05
C ASN A 333 10.25 12.51 -29.44
N PRO A 334 10.91 13.42 -30.21
CA PRO A 334 12.01 14.24 -29.72
C PRO A 334 11.62 15.26 -28.64
N GLU A 335 10.33 15.45 -28.36
CA GLU A 335 9.81 16.33 -27.30
C GLU A 335 9.72 15.62 -25.94
N VAL A 336 9.74 14.28 -25.91
CA VAL A 336 9.63 13.50 -24.68
C VAL A 336 10.93 13.53 -23.89
N ARG A 337 10.82 13.74 -22.58
CA ARG A 337 11.95 13.71 -21.64
C ARG A 337 11.66 12.79 -20.48
N LEU A 338 12.63 11.93 -20.18
CA LEU A 338 12.58 11.05 -19.03
C LEU A 338 13.17 11.74 -17.80
N ILE A 339 12.41 11.80 -16.73
CA ILE A 339 12.87 12.17 -15.39
C ILE A 339 13.08 10.88 -14.59
N ALA A 340 14.31 10.65 -14.15
CA ALA A 340 14.69 9.46 -13.40
C ALA A 340 15.42 9.82 -12.09
N ALA A 341 15.31 8.96 -11.08
CA ALA A 341 16.09 9.12 -9.84
C ALA A 341 17.56 8.69 -10.00
N LYS A 342 17.83 7.85 -10.99
CA LYS A 342 19.14 7.24 -11.26
C LYS A 342 19.28 6.95 -12.76
N GLU A 343 20.50 7.06 -13.26
CA GLU A 343 20.88 6.63 -14.60
C GLU A 343 20.50 5.18 -14.93
N GLU A 344 20.49 4.28 -13.94
CA GLU A 344 20.06 2.87 -14.11
C GLU A 344 18.66 2.76 -14.76
N ASP A 345 17.73 3.66 -14.41
CA ASP A 345 16.39 3.66 -14.99
C ASP A 345 16.45 3.99 -16.51
N ALA A 346 17.31 4.93 -16.91
CA ALA A 346 17.51 5.28 -18.31
C ALA A 346 18.20 4.16 -19.10
N ILE A 347 19.16 3.45 -18.48
CA ILE A 347 19.82 2.28 -19.06
C ILE A 347 18.81 1.16 -19.34
N PHE A 348 17.92 0.86 -18.39
CA PHE A 348 16.89 -0.15 -18.58
C PHE A 348 15.90 0.21 -19.68
N ILE A 349 15.50 1.49 -19.75
CA ILE A 349 14.64 1.97 -20.83
C ILE A 349 15.37 1.91 -22.17
N GLN A 350 16.63 2.33 -22.27
CA GLN A 350 17.39 2.19 -23.51
C GLN A 350 17.49 0.74 -23.96
N ARG A 351 17.76 -0.21 -23.05
CA ARG A 351 17.79 -1.64 -23.40
C ARG A 351 16.46 -2.10 -23.98
N LEU A 352 15.34 -1.65 -23.43
CA LEU A 352 14.00 -1.95 -23.98
C LEU A 352 13.85 -1.37 -25.40
N LEU A 353 14.29 -0.14 -25.63
CA LEU A 353 14.25 0.50 -26.94
C LEU A 353 15.14 -0.22 -27.96
N ASP A 354 16.33 -0.67 -27.55
CA ASP A 354 17.29 -1.39 -28.38
C ASP A 354 16.75 -2.79 -28.76
N GLU A 355 16.21 -3.54 -27.80
CA GLU A 355 15.59 -4.85 -28.05
C GLU A 355 14.38 -4.77 -28.99
N ASN A 356 13.67 -3.63 -29.01
CA ASN A 356 12.55 -3.36 -29.91
C ASN A 356 12.96 -2.62 -31.20
N GLY A 357 14.27 -2.44 -31.45
CA GLY A 357 14.80 -1.92 -32.72
C GLY A 357 14.71 -0.41 -32.92
N LEU A 358 14.40 0.38 -31.88
CA LEU A 358 14.35 1.85 -31.98
C LEU A 358 15.76 2.48 -32.01
N ASN A 359 16.77 1.79 -31.48
CA ASN A 359 18.19 2.21 -31.50
C ASN A 359 18.38 3.67 -31.05
N LEU A 360 17.79 4.03 -29.91
CA LEU A 360 17.88 5.36 -29.34
C LEU A 360 18.87 5.37 -28.18
N ARG A 361 19.75 6.37 -28.15
CA ARG A 361 20.68 6.58 -27.04
C ARG A 361 20.13 7.63 -26.08
N TYR A 362 20.16 7.35 -24.78
CA TYR A 362 19.87 8.38 -23.78
C TYR A 362 21.03 9.38 -23.68
N ILE A 363 20.69 10.66 -23.60
CA ILE A 363 21.60 11.76 -23.31
C ILE A 363 21.05 12.48 -22.09
N ARG A 364 21.88 12.61 -21.05
CA ARG A 364 21.54 13.43 -19.87
C ARG A 364 21.64 14.90 -20.27
N GLU A 365 20.53 15.61 -20.20
CA GLU A 365 20.48 17.04 -20.50
C GLU A 365 20.77 17.89 -19.26
N ARG A 366 20.18 17.51 -18.13
CA ARG A 366 20.24 18.24 -16.86
C ARG A 366 20.16 17.29 -15.67
N GLU A 367 20.58 17.79 -14.53
CA GLU A 367 20.35 17.20 -13.21
C GLU A 367 19.83 18.29 -12.28
N TRP A 368 19.00 17.89 -11.31
CA TRP A 368 18.44 18.79 -10.31
C TRP A 368 18.56 18.16 -8.94
N GLN A 369 19.02 18.93 -7.96
CA GLN A 369 19.16 18.50 -6.59
C GLN A 369 18.78 19.61 -5.62
N ASP A 370 17.96 19.27 -4.62
CA ASP A 370 17.71 20.11 -3.45
C ASP A 370 17.34 19.21 -2.26
N GLU A 371 18.09 19.36 -1.16
CA GLU A 371 17.99 18.52 0.03
C GLU A 371 17.98 17.01 -0.33
N ASP A 372 16.85 16.32 -0.05
CA ASP A 372 16.66 14.88 -0.24
C ASP A 372 16.01 14.51 -1.59
N PHE A 373 15.87 15.47 -2.52
CA PHE A 373 15.29 15.23 -3.85
C PHE A 373 16.34 15.43 -4.93
N TYR A 374 16.62 14.36 -5.66
CA TYR A 374 17.54 14.32 -6.80
C TYR A 374 16.85 13.68 -8.01
N VAL A 375 16.97 14.32 -9.16
CA VAL A 375 16.49 13.79 -10.44
C VAL A 375 17.42 14.16 -11.59
N GLU A 376 17.45 13.28 -12.59
CA GLU A 376 18.17 13.44 -13.85
C GLU A 376 17.16 13.51 -14.99
N ILE A 377 17.39 14.41 -15.95
CA ILE A 377 16.55 14.59 -17.13
C ILE A 377 17.29 14.07 -18.34
N TYR A 378 16.65 13.15 -19.06
CA TYR A 378 17.20 12.48 -20.22
C TYR A 378 16.35 12.74 -21.47
N ARG A 379 17.04 12.88 -22.60
CA ARG A 379 16.46 12.81 -23.93
C ARG A 379 16.96 11.55 -24.63
N PHE A 380 16.08 10.88 -25.35
CA PHE A 380 16.45 9.79 -26.24
C PHE A 380 16.62 10.34 -27.65
N VAL A 381 17.76 10.06 -28.28
CA VAL A 381 18.06 10.51 -29.64
C VAL A 381 18.46 9.32 -30.50
N SER A 382 18.19 9.39 -31.81
CA SER A 382 18.66 8.38 -32.76
C SER A 382 20.16 8.20 -32.60
N ALA A 383 20.61 6.95 -32.42
CA ALA A 383 22.01 6.60 -32.60
C ALA A 383 22.31 6.66 -34.11
N ALA A 384 22.47 7.87 -34.65
CA ALA A 384 23.08 8.01 -35.96
C ALA A 384 24.46 7.35 -35.89
N VAL A 385 24.77 6.52 -36.89
CA VAL A 385 26.07 5.86 -37.06
C VAL A 385 27.13 6.96 -37.13
N ASP A 386 27.82 7.21 -36.01
CA ASP A 386 29.04 8.02 -35.97
C ASP A 386 30.17 7.32 -36.72
#